data_AF-A0A1H4CWH2-F1
#
_entry.id   AF-A0A1H4CWH2-F1
#
_cell.length_a   1.000
_cell.length_b   1.000
_cell.length_c   1.000
_cell.angle_alpha   90.00
_cell.angle_beta   90.00
_cell.angle_gamma   90.00
#
_symmetry.space_group_name_H-M   'P 1'
#
loop_
_entity.id
_entity.type
_entity.pdbx_description
1 polymer ?
#
loop_
_entity_poly.entity_id
_entity_poly.type
_entity_poly.pdbx_seq_one_letter_code
_entity_poly.pdbx_strand_id
1 'polypeptide(L)'
;MKATDKGAADAQEAKLRVLRDRIDTVDRQIHQLLNDRARLAQGVAEVKERYREGGETPVFYRPEREAQVLRAVMARNEGPLPDQAVARLFREIMSVCLALEQPMRAVFLGPEGTFTQQAAQKHFGQAVRCQALPSLEQVFSEVEQGSAHYAVVPIESEDAGLIRHTLDLFRRFGLYICGEVELAPEAAAQATDRCPRFLVVGREAVGPSGDDKTSLLLICRDEPGVLHDLLSPFHRRNISLTRLETRSSGEHDWKMLFYIDFEGHREDPAVIELLTELGGLDIEVKFLGSYPKAVL
;
A
#
# COMPACT_ATOMS: atom_id res chain seq x y z
N MET A 1 21.67 -4.96 60.35
CA MET A 1 21.47 -5.23 58.90
C MET A 1 20.20 -4.62 58.28
N LYS A 2 19.37 -3.80 58.97
CA LYS A 2 18.11 -3.25 58.41
C LYS A 2 18.15 -1.77 57.96
N ALA A 3 19.22 -1.01 58.24
CA ALA A 3 19.26 0.44 58.00
C ALA A 3 19.84 0.83 56.63
N THR A 4 20.69 0.00 56.03
CA THR A 4 21.34 0.25 54.73
C THR A 4 20.42 0.03 53.54
N ASP A 5 19.38 -0.79 53.69
CA ASP A 5 18.44 -1.17 52.62
C ASP A 5 17.40 -0.07 52.32
N LYS A 6 17.05 0.73 53.34
CA LYS A 6 16.06 1.82 53.23
C LYS A 6 16.61 3.04 52.48
N GLY A 7 17.88 3.39 52.71
CA GLY A 7 18.54 4.49 52.01
C GLY A 7 18.80 4.22 50.52
N ALA A 8 18.97 2.95 50.12
CA ALA A 8 19.09 2.56 48.72
C ALA A 8 17.74 2.65 47.99
N ALA A 9 16.64 2.27 48.64
CA ALA A 9 15.28 2.39 48.12
C ALA A 9 14.86 3.86 47.93
N ASP A 10 15.13 4.72 48.91
CA ASP A 10 14.83 6.17 48.82
C ASP A 10 15.64 6.86 47.70
N ALA A 11 16.91 6.45 47.51
CA ALA A 11 17.76 6.95 46.43
C ALA A 11 17.33 6.44 45.04
N GLN A 12 16.83 5.20 44.95
CA GLN A 12 16.26 4.66 43.73
C GLN A 12 14.97 5.40 43.36
N GLU A 13 14.08 5.64 44.33
CA GLU A 13 12.83 6.35 44.12
C GLU A 13 13.05 7.81 43.68
N ALA A 14 14.04 8.49 44.26
CA ALA A 14 14.44 9.83 43.82
C ALA A 14 14.96 9.84 42.37
N LYS A 15 15.79 8.87 41.97
CA LYS A 15 16.29 8.74 40.58
C LYS A 15 15.15 8.43 39.60
N LEU A 16 14.23 7.55 39.98
CA LEU A 16 13.05 7.21 39.18
C LEU A 16 12.14 8.43 38.99
N ARG A 17 11.96 9.25 40.03
CA ARG A 17 11.16 10.47 39.96
C ARG A 17 11.73 11.46 38.94
N VAL A 18 13.04 11.70 38.97
CA VAL A 18 13.71 12.56 37.97
C VAL A 18 13.51 12.07 36.54
N LEU A 19 13.55 10.75 36.32
CA LEU A 19 13.30 10.18 35.00
C LEU A 19 11.83 10.35 34.58
N ARG A 20 10.87 10.14 35.49
CA ARG A 20 9.43 10.34 35.22
C ARG A 20 9.12 11.79 34.88
N ASP A 21 9.64 12.75 35.64
CA ASP A 21 9.43 14.19 35.38
C ASP A 21 9.99 14.60 33.99
N ARG A 22 11.10 13.97 33.56
CA ARG A 22 11.65 14.15 32.20
C ARG A 22 10.76 13.52 31.13
N ILE A 23 10.22 12.33 31.37
CA ILE A 23 9.26 11.68 30.47
C ILE A 23 8.02 12.56 30.31
N ASP A 24 7.43 13.04 31.39
CA ASP A 24 6.25 13.92 31.35
C ASP A 24 6.50 15.22 30.55
N THR A 25 7.74 15.70 30.55
CA THR A 25 8.13 16.86 29.74
C THR A 25 8.19 16.53 28.26
N VAL A 26 8.77 15.38 27.90
CA VAL A 26 8.79 14.89 26.52
C VAL A 26 7.36 14.59 26.03
N ASP A 27 6.52 13.95 26.84
CA ASP A 27 5.14 13.62 26.49
C ASP A 27 4.31 14.87 26.19
N ARG A 28 4.50 15.95 26.95
CA ARG A 28 3.88 17.25 26.66
C ARG A 28 4.34 17.82 25.32
N GLN A 29 5.63 17.69 24.99
CA GLN A 29 6.15 18.13 23.69
C GLN A 29 5.58 17.28 22.54
N ILE A 30 5.51 15.96 22.70
CA ILE A 30 4.89 15.06 21.72
C ILE A 30 3.45 15.46 21.48
N HIS A 31 2.66 15.65 22.54
CA HIS A 31 1.26 16.06 22.41
C HIS A 31 1.12 17.40 21.68
N GLN A 32 1.96 18.39 22.00
CA GLN A 32 1.95 19.67 21.29
C GLN A 32 2.27 19.50 19.80
N LEU A 33 3.30 18.73 19.46
CA LEU A 33 3.71 18.47 18.08
C LEU A 33 2.65 17.67 17.29
N LEU A 34 1.95 16.74 17.95
CA LEU A 34 0.83 16.02 17.35
C LEU A 34 -0.33 16.97 17.02
N ASN A 35 -0.67 17.89 17.93
CA ASN A 35 -1.69 18.91 17.69
C ASN A 35 -1.28 19.88 16.57
N ASP A 36 -0.02 20.30 16.53
CA ASP A 36 0.51 21.13 15.44
C ASP A 36 0.43 20.42 14.10
N ARG A 37 0.79 19.13 14.04
CA ARG A 37 0.65 18.32 12.83
C ARG A 37 -0.80 18.17 12.38
N ALA A 38 -1.73 17.93 13.31
CA ALA A 38 -3.16 17.84 13.01
C ALA A 38 -3.71 19.16 12.44
N ARG A 39 -3.29 20.31 13.00
CA ARG A 39 -3.63 21.63 12.44
C ARG A 39 -3.09 21.84 11.03
N LEU A 40 -1.85 21.41 10.76
CA LEU A 40 -1.27 21.48 9.42
C LEU A 40 -2.04 20.61 8.42
N ALA A 41 -2.46 19.41 8.82
CA ALA A 41 -3.29 18.52 7.98
C ALA A 41 -4.63 19.19 7.62
N GLN A 42 -5.31 19.80 8.60
CA GLN A 42 -6.53 20.57 8.36
C GLN A 42 -6.29 21.74 7.39
N GLY A 43 -5.19 22.48 7.57
CA GLY A 43 -4.82 23.55 6.63
C GLY A 43 -4.55 23.06 5.21
N VAL A 44 -3.99 21.85 5.03
CA VAL A 44 -3.84 21.24 3.70
C VAL A 44 -5.20 20.94 3.08
N ALA A 45 -6.16 20.46 3.87
CA ALA A 45 -7.52 20.23 3.38
C ALA A 45 -8.20 21.54 2.94
N GLU A 46 -8.10 22.60 3.74
CA GLU A 46 -8.64 23.93 3.39
C GLU A 46 -8.05 24.47 2.07
N VAL A 47 -6.74 24.30 1.86
CA VAL A 47 -6.07 24.70 0.62
C VAL A 47 -6.59 23.89 -0.57
N LYS A 48 -6.69 22.56 -0.44
CA LYS A 48 -7.22 21.69 -1.51
C LYS A 48 -8.67 22.01 -1.85
N GLU A 49 -9.50 22.34 -0.87
CA GLU A 49 -10.88 22.78 -1.09
C GLU A 49 -10.96 24.14 -1.78
N ARG A 50 -10.07 25.08 -1.41
CA ARG A 50 -10.06 26.44 -1.95
C ARG A 50 -9.57 26.53 -3.39
N TYR A 51 -8.57 25.72 -3.75
CA TYR A 51 -8.02 25.66 -5.11
C TYR A 51 -8.67 24.54 -5.94
N ARG A 52 -9.95 24.27 -5.71
CA ARG A 52 -10.73 23.29 -6.47
C ARG A 52 -10.88 23.74 -7.92
N GLU A 53 -9.94 23.34 -8.76
CA GLU A 53 -10.06 23.49 -10.21
C GLU A 53 -10.86 22.31 -10.78
N GLY A 54 -11.89 22.60 -11.59
CA GLY A 54 -12.47 21.62 -12.52
C GLY A 54 -13.57 20.67 -12.01
N GLY A 55 -14.06 20.77 -10.77
CA GLY A 55 -15.16 19.91 -10.30
C GLY A 55 -14.77 18.46 -9.99
N GLU A 56 -13.47 18.14 -10.01
CA GLU A 56 -12.95 16.84 -9.60
C GLU A 56 -13.12 16.62 -8.09
N THR A 57 -13.19 15.34 -7.68
CA THR A 57 -13.30 14.96 -6.27
C THR A 57 -11.92 15.07 -5.64
N PRO A 58 -11.72 15.83 -4.56
CA PRO A 58 -10.40 15.98 -3.96
C PRO A 58 -9.88 14.63 -3.44
N VAL A 59 -8.72 14.21 -3.93
CA VAL A 59 -7.99 13.06 -3.40
C VAL A 59 -7.10 13.51 -2.24
N PHE A 60 -7.57 13.24 -1.03
CA PHE A 60 -6.85 13.54 0.20
C PHE A 60 -5.80 12.48 0.51
N TYR A 61 -6.12 11.19 0.31
CA TYR A 61 -5.19 10.09 0.52
C TYR A 61 -4.26 9.89 -0.68
N ARG A 62 -2.95 10.03 -0.47
CA ARG A 62 -1.89 9.87 -1.47
C ARG A 62 -0.86 8.84 -0.97
N PRO A 63 -0.98 7.54 -1.34
CA PRO A 63 -0.09 6.47 -0.90
C PRO A 63 1.41 6.76 -1.15
N GLU A 64 1.74 7.41 -2.26
CA GLU A 64 3.10 7.79 -2.63
C GLU A 64 3.72 8.74 -1.60
N ARG A 65 2.92 9.70 -1.11
CA ARG A 65 3.39 10.67 -0.12
C ARG A 65 3.56 10.01 1.24
N GLU A 66 2.65 9.10 1.61
CA GLU A 66 2.79 8.32 2.83
C GLU A 66 4.08 7.51 2.81
N ALA A 67 4.35 6.78 1.73
CA ALA A 67 5.55 5.97 1.56
C ALA A 67 6.83 6.81 1.68
N GLN A 68 6.88 7.98 1.01
CA GLN A 68 8.00 8.93 1.12
C GLN A 68 8.23 9.37 2.58
N VAL A 69 7.17 9.71 3.31
CA VAL A 69 7.28 10.14 4.71
C VAL A 69 7.77 9.00 5.59
N LEU A 70 7.25 7.77 5.43
CA LEU A 70 7.69 6.62 6.20
C LEU A 70 9.18 6.31 5.96
N ARG A 71 9.62 6.27 4.69
CA ARG A 71 11.03 6.06 4.34
C ARG A 71 11.92 7.16 4.92
N ALA A 72 11.51 8.42 4.82
CA ALA A 72 12.26 9.55 5.37
C ALA A 72 12.37 9.50 6.91
N VAL A 73 11.32 9.03 7.58
CA VAL A 73 11.30 8.85 9.04
C VAL A 73 12.26 7.74 9.48
N MET A 74 12.30 6.62 8.74
CA MET A 74 13.24 5.52 9.01
C MET A 74 14.68 5.95 8.75
N ALA A 75 14.95 6.64 7.64
CA ALA A 75 16.31 7.07 7.27
C ALA A 75 16.95 8.04 8.27
N ARG A 76 16.15 8.83 8.99
CA ARG A 76 16.63 9.77 10.03
C ARG A 76 16.52 9.22 11.45
N ASN A 77 16.12 7.96 11.62
CA ASN A 77 15.96 7.37 12.93
C ASN A 77 17.32 7.07 13.56
N GLU A 78 17.62 7.71 14.70
CA GLU A 78 18.86 7.49 15.45
C GLU A 78 18.68 6.48 16.61
N GLY A 79 17.47 5.91 16.75
CA GLY A 79 17.12 5.00 17.84
C GLY A 79 16.58 5.74 19.08
N PRO A 80 16.29 5.03 20.20
CA PRO A 80 16.51 3.60 20.44
C PRO A 80 15.43 2.68 19.87
N LEU A 81 14.37 3.24 19.28
CA LEU A 81 13.31 2.45 18.66
C LEU A 81 13.77 1.90 17.30
N PRO A 82 13.38 0.66 16.94
CA PRO A 82 13.66 0.13 15.60
C PRO A 82 12.84 0.87 14.54
N ASP A 83 13.38 0.98 13.33
CA ASP A 83 12.77 1.72 12.21
C ASP A 83 11.31 1.33 11.95
N GLN A 84 11.01 0.02 11.96
CA GLN A 84 9.65 -0.50 11.77
C GLN A 84 8.67 -0.05 12.87
N ALA A 85 9.14 0.15 14.11
CA ALA A 85 8.28 0.68 15.17
C ALA A 85 7.99 2.16 14.94
N VAL A 86 9.00 2.96 14.58
CA VAL A 86 8.83 4.38 14.30
C VAL A 86 7.90 4.60 13.11
N ALA A 87 8.08 3.85 12.02
CA ALA A 87 7.22 3.92 10.85
C ALA A 87 5.76 3.55 11.18
N ARG A 88 5.53 2.52 12.02
CA ARG A 88 4.17 2.17 12.49
C ARG A 88 3.51 3.31 13.28
N LEU A 89 4.26 3.96 14.17
CA LEU A 89 3.75 5.13 14.92
C LEU A 89 3.40 6.28 13.98
N PHE A 90 4.28 6.59 13.03
CA PHE A 90 4.03 7.67 12.06
C PHE A 90 2.85 7.37 11.14
N ARG A 91 2.64 6.11 10.75
CA ARG A 91 1.45 5.68 10.01
C ARG A 91 0.17 5.96 10.78
N GLU A 92 0.08 5.57 12.05
CA GLU A 92 -1.13 5.82 12.85
C GLU A 92 -1.40 7.31 13.02
N ILE A 93 -0.35 8.12 13.23
CA ILE A 93 -0.49 9.58 13.27
C ILE A 93 -1.06 10.11 11.93
N MET A 94 -0.56 9.62 10.79
CA MET A 94 -1.07 10.00 9.48
C MET A 94 -2.53 9.55 9.27
N SER A 95 -2.87 8.33 9.66
CA SER A 95 -4.22 7.78 9.57
C SER A 95 -5.23 8.65 10.33
N VAL A 96 -4.92 9.01 11.58
CA VAL A 96 -5.79 9.88 12.40
C VAL A 96 -5.88 11.30 11.84
N CYS A 97 -4.77 11.87 11.36
CA CYS A 97 -4.79 13.20 10.74
C CYS A 97 -5.63 13.20 9.45
N LEU A 98 -5.48 12.19 8.60
CA LEU A 98 -6.26 12.05 7.37
C LEU A 98 -7.76 11.92 7.65
N ALA A 99 -8.14 11.21 8.71
CA ALA A 99 -9.54 11.08 9.12
C ALA A 99 -10.16 12.41 9.58
N LEU A 100 -9.36 13.41 9.98
CA LEU A 100 -9.83 14.77 10.25
C LEU A 100 -10.15 15.54 8.95
N GLU A 101 -9.47 15.23 7.85
CA GLU A 101 -9.71 15.85 6.54
C GLU A 101 -10.96 15.24 5.89
N GLN A 102 -10.99 13.92 5.74
CA GLN A 102 -12.14 13.20 5.20
C GLN A 102 -12.26 11.81 5.84
N PRO A 103 -13.45 11.43 6.36
CA PRO A 103 -13.71 10.07 6.78
C PRO A 103 -13.58 9.11 5.60
N MET A 104 -12.47 8.37 5.58
CA MET A 104 -12.21 7.41 4.51
C MET A 104 -12.93 6.09 4.78
N ARG A 105 -13.61 5.59 3.74
CA ARG A 105 -14.20 4.25 3.69
C ARG A 105 -13.38 3.36 2.77
N ALA A 106 -12.90 2.24 3.31
CA ALA A 106 -12.23 1.18 2.57
C ALA A 106 -13.05 -0.11 2.66
N VAL A 107 -13.05 -0.91 1.60
CA VAL A 107 -13.76 -2.21 1.56
C VAL A 107 -12.78 -3.34 1.31
N PHE A 108 -13.12 -4.54 1.75
CA PHE A 108 -12.27 -5.71 1.52
C PHE A 108 -13.13 -6.97 1.36
N LEU A 109 -12.55 -8.01 0.77
CA LEU A 109 -13.21 -9.30 0.67
C LEU A 109 -13.37 -9.93 2.06
N GLY A 110 -14.61 -10.17 2.45
CA GLY A 110 -14.98 -10.84 3.69
C GLY A 110 -14.79 -12.37 3.64
N PRO A 111 -15.14 -13.07 4.72
CA PRO A 111 -15.75 -12.54 5.94
C PRO A 111 -14.79 -11.73 6.82
N GLU A 112 -15.30 -11.13 7.89
CA GLU A 112 -14.45 -10.52 8.93
C GLU A 112 -13.55 -11.59 9.58
N GLY A 113 -12.38 -11.16 10.06
CA GLY A 113 -11.33 -12.02 10.65
C GLY A 113 -10.33 -12.59 9.64
N THR A 114 -10.46 -12.24 8.36
CA THR A 114 -9.58 -12.72 7.28
C THR A 114 -8.29 -11.91 7.15
N PHE A 115 -7.29 -12.45 6.44
CA PHE A 115 -6.05 -11.72 6.15
C PHE A 115 -6.26 -10.43 5.36
N THR A 116 -7.29 -10.36 4.51
CA THR A 116 -7.69 -9.13 3.79
C THR A 116 -8.08 -8.02 4.76
N GLN A 117 -8.75 -8.34 5.89
CA GLN A 117 -9.01 -7.36 6.94
C GLN A 117 -7.71 -6.87 7.60
N GLN A 118 -6.81 -7.79 7.94
CA GLN A 118 -5.53 -7.44 8.56
C GLN A 118 -4.69 -6.57 7.63
N ALA A 119 -4.67 -6.86 6.34
CA ALA A 119 -4.00 -6.06 5.32
C ALA A 119 -4.61 -4.66 5.20
N ALA A 120 -5.95 -4.55 5.21
CA ALA A 120 -6.63 -3.26 5.20
C ALA A 120 -6.28 -2.41 6.42
N GLN A 121 -6.32 -2.99 7.62
CA GLN A 121 -5.95 -2.30 8.86
C GLN A 121 -4.46 -1.93 8.88
N LYS A 122 -3.58 -2.82 8.41
CA LYS A 122 -2.13 -2.55 8.34
C LYS A 122 -1.82 -1.36 7.42
N HIS A 123 -2.50 -1.26 6.28
CA HIS A 123 -2.24 -0.21 5.29
C HIS A 123 -2.86 1.13 5.70
N PHE A 124 -4.14 1.13 6.03
CA PHE A 124 -4.90 2.36 6.26
C PHE A 124 -4.83 2.89 7.70
N GLY A 125 -4.35 2.08 8.65
CA GLY A 125 -4.40 2.38 10.08
C GLY A 125 -5.81 2.27 10.67
N GLN A 126 -5.96 2.60 11.95
CA GLN A 126 -7.21 2.34 12.67
C GLN A 126 -8.32 3.38 12.43
N ALA A 127 -7.99 4.58 11.94
CA ALA A 127 -8.97 5.64 11.79
C ALA A 127 -9.91 5.45 10.58
N VAL A 128 -9.56 4.54 9.67
CA VAL A 128 -10.27 4.32 8.40
C VAL A 128 -11.38 3.29 8.59
N ARG A 129 -12.59 3.63 8.14
CA ARG A 129 -13.74 2.73 8.23
C ARG A 129 -13.62 1.61 7.21
N CYS A 130 -13.13 0.46 7.66
CA CYS A 130 -13.02 -0.75 6.86
C CYS A 130 -14.31 -1.58 6.94
N GLN A 131 -14.83 -2.05 5.82
CA GLN A 131 -16.04 -2.88 5.76
C GLN A 131 -15.81 -4.14 4.91
N ALA A 132 -16.19 -5.30 5.45
CA ALA A 132 -16.18 -6.57 4.72
C ALA A 132 -17.35 -6.64 3.73
N LEU A 133 -17.08 -7.14 2.52
CA LEU A 133 -18.08 -7.42 1.50
C LEU A 133 -18.07 -8.91 1.10
N PRO A 134 -19.20 -9.48 0.69
CA PRO A 134 -19.35 -10.92 0.47
C PRO A 134 -18.70 -11.44 -0.83
N SER A 135 -18.38 -10.58 -1.80
CA SER A 135 -17.75 -11.01 -3.06
C SER A 135 -16.79 -9.96 -3.62
N LEU A 136 -15.82 -10.41 -4.42
CA LEU A 136 -14.87 -9.51 -5.07
C LEU A 136 -15.55 -8.56 -6.07
N GLU A 137 -16.60 -9.00 -6.76
CA GLU A 137 -17.35 -8.13 -7.67
C GLU A 137 -17.99 -6.95 -6.94
N GLN A 138 -18.52 -7.18 -5.74
CA GLN A 138 -19.05 -6.09 -4.92
C GLN A 138 -17.95 -5.16 -4.44
N VAL A 139 -16.79 -5.70 -4.06
CA VAL A 139 -15.60 -4.91 -3.69
C VAL A 139 -15.18 -3.96 -4.82
N PHE A 140 -15.01 -4.47 -6.04
CA PHE A 140 -14.64 -3.65 -7.19
C PHE A 140 -15.75 -2.66 -7.57
N SER A 141 -17.01 -3.12 -7.59
CA SER A 141 -18.15 -2.28 -7.94
C SER A 141 -18.36 -1.10 -6.98
N GLU A 142 -18.17 -1.31 -5.67
CA GLU A 142 -18.31 -0.26 -4.65
C GLU A 142 -17.25 0.83 -4.82
N VAL A 143 -16.03 0.47 -5.21
CA VAL A 143 -14.96 1.43 -5.49
C VAL A 143 -15.20 2.16 -6.81
N GLU A 144 -15.59 1.46 -7.88
CA GLU A 144 -15.87 2.08 -9.18
C GLU A 144 -17.02 3.10 -9.11
N GLN A 145 -18.07 2.78 -8.35
CA GLN A 145 -19.21 3.68 -8.12
C GLN A 145 -18.88 4.86 -7.19
N GLY A 146 -17.74 4.82 -6.49
CA GLY A 146 -17.33 5.84 -5.53
C GLY A 146 -18.02 5.74 -4.16
N SER A 147 -18.75 4.65 -3.89
CA SER A 147 -19.32 4.37 -2.58
C SER A 147 -18.22 4.05 -1.55
N ALA A 148 -17.13 3.43 -1.99
CA ALA A 148 -15.89 3.26 -1.23
C ALA A 148 -14.73 3.98 -1.95
N HIS A 149 -13.75 4.45 -1.18
CA HIS A 149 -12.59 5.16 -1.75
C HIS A 149 -11.55 4.17 -2.25
N TYR A 150 -11.34 3.10 -1.49
CA TYR A 150 -10.36 2.07 -1.77
C TYR A 150 -10.88 0.67 -1.44
N ALA A 151 -10.29 -0.31 -2.09
CA ALA A 151 -10.48 -1.72 -1.81
C ALA A 151 -9.16 -2.41 -1.47
N VAL A 152 -9.21 -3.47 -0.67
CA VAL A 152 -8.08 -4.39 -0.47
C VAL A 152 -8.45 -5.77 -1.01
N VAL A 153 -7.65 -6.24 -1.96
CA VAL A 153 -7.88 -7.50 -2.68
C VAL A 153 -6.65 -8.39 -2.63
N PRO A 154 -6.81 -9.72 -2.49
CA PRO A 154 -5.68 -10.64 -2.49
C PRO A 154 -5.14 -10.85 -3.91
N ILE A 155 -3.81 -10.86 -4.02
CA ILE A 155 -3.09 -11.21 -5.26
C ILE A 155 -2.16 -12.42 -5.07
N GLU A 156 -1.84 -12.75 -3.82
CA GLU A 156 -1.14 -13.98 -3.43
C GLU A 156 -1.86 -14.59 -2.22
N SER A 157 -2.42 -15.78 -2.43
CA SER A 157 -3.10 -16.59 -1.42
C SER A 157 -2.95 -18.08 -1.73
N GLU A 158 -3.23 -18.94 -0.76
CA GLU A 158 -3.27 -20.39 -0.98
C GLU A 158 -4.35 -20.81 -1.99
N ASP A 159 -5.47 -20.06 -2.04
CA ASP A 159 -6.52 -20.25 -3.03
C ASP A 159 -6.14 -19.60 -4.38
N ALA A 160 -5.68 -20.42 -5.32
CA ALA A 160 -5.39 -19.98 -6.68
C ALA A 160 -6.64 -19.53 -7.45
N GLY A 161 -7.83 -20.02 -7.11
CA GLY A 161 -9.10 -19.61 -7.74
C GLY A 161 -9.44 -18.16 -7.42
N LEU A 162 -9.14 -17.73 -6.19
CA LEU A 162 -9.36 -16.36 -5.73
C LEU A 162 -8.46 -15.35 -6.45
N ILE A 163 -7.17 -15.65 -6.58
CA ILE A 163 -6.19 -14.82 -7.30
C ILE A 163 -6.64 -14.62 -8.75
N ARG A 164 -7.02 -15.73 -9.40
CA ARG A 164 -7.51 -15.73 -10.78
C ARG A 164 -8.70 -14.81 -10.94
N HIS A 165 -9.65 -14.88 -10.01
CA HIS A 165 -10.83 -14.02 -10.00
C HIS A 165 -10.45 -12.53 -9.85
N THR A 166 -9.55 -12.18 -8.92
CA THR A 166 -9.07 -10.79 -8.76
C THR A 166 -8.50 -10.23 -10.07
N LEU A 167 -7.66 -11.01 -10.77
CA LEU A 167 -7.08 -10.62 -12.05
C LEU A 167 -8.12 -10.44 -13.16
N ASP A 168 -9.12 -11.32 -13.20
CA ASP A 168 -10.20 -11.23 -14.19
C ASP A 168 -11.06 -9.96 -13.97
N LEU A 169 -11.26 -9.54 -12.71
CA LEU A 169 -11.95 -8.28 -12.39
C LEU A 169 -11.16 -7.05 -12.81
N PHE A 170 -9.84 -7.05 -12.69
CA PHE A 170 -9.01 -5.97 -13.23
C PHE A 170 -9.17 -5.78 -14.73
N ARG A 171 -9.59 -6.79 -15.50
CA ARG A 171 -9.93 -6.61 -16.92
C ARG A 171 -11.26 -5.89 -17.11
N ARG A 172 -12.27 -6.23 -16.30
CA ARG A 172 -13.64 -5.70 -16.40
C ARG A 172 -13.80 -4.27 -15.85
N PHE A 173 -13.11 -3.95 -14.77
CA PHE A 173 -13.25 -2.67 -14.07
C PHE A 173 -12.17 -1.66 -14.48
N GLY A 174 -12.51 -0.37 -14.41
CA GLY A 174 -11.60 0.75 -14.73
C GLY A 174 -10.80 1.26 -13.53
N LEU A 175 -10.35 0.36 -12.66
CA LEU A 175 -9.68 0.72 -11.40
C LEU A 175 -8.16 0.59 -11.51
N TYR A 176 -7.47 1.30 -10.61
CA TYR A 176 -6.02 1.31 -10.53
C TYR A 176 -5.53 0.68 -9.23
N ILE A 177 -4.37 0.05 -9.28
CA ILE A 177 -3.61 -0.36 -8.11
C ILE A 177 -2.86 0.86 -7.59
N CYS A 178 -3.15 1.23 -6.35
CA CYS A 178 -2.62 2.42 -5.66
C CYS A 178 -1.57 2.05 -4.60
N GLY A 179 -1.42 0.76 -4.28
CA GLY A 179 -0.47 0.29 -3.28
C GLY A 179 -0.48 -1.23 -3.14
N GLU A 180 0.48 -1.73 -2.37
CA GLU A 180 0.56 -3.13 -1.98
C GLU A 180 0.75 -3.29 -0.48
N VAL A 181 0.37 -4.45 0.03
CA VAL A 181 0.50 -4.82 1.43
C VAL A 181 0.97 -6.26 1.50
N GLU A 182 2.08 -6.49 2.20
CA GLU A 182 2.56 -7.82 2.52
C GLU A 182 2.30 -8.07 4.01
N LEU A 183 1.69 -9.20 4.36
CA LEU A 183 1.59 -9.59 5.76
C LEU A 183 2.76 -10.52 6.10
N ALA A 184 3.50 -10.15 7.14
CA ALA A 184 4.55 -11.03 7.65
C ALA A 184 3.91 -12.32 8.17
N PRO A 185 4.57 -13.48 7.98
CA PRO A 185 4.11 -14.73 8.56
C PRO A 185 4.09 -14.58 10.09
N GLU A 186 3.08 -15.14 10.75
CA GLU A 186 3.11 -15.22 12.22
C GLU A 186 4.37 -15.99 12.67
N ALA A 187 4.87 -15.73 13.88
CA ALA A 187 6.11 -16.31 14.39
C ALA A 187 6.14 -17.86 14.46
N ALA A 188 5.01 -18.53 14.18
CA ALA A 188 4.87 -19.98 14.08
C ALA A 188 4.92 -20.52 12.63
N ALA A 189 5.04 -19.66 11.62
CA ALA A 189 5.09 -20.03 10.21
C ALA A 189 6.46 -20.65 9.84
N GLN A 190 6.43 -21.64 8.95
CA GLN A 190 7.65 -22.30 8.49
C GLN A 190 8.38 -21.39 7.49
N ALA A 191 9.72 -21.54 7.36
CA ALA A 191 10.55 -20.73 6.47
C ALA A 191 10.18 -20.80 4.96
N THR A 192 9.21 -21.65 4.60
CA THR A 192 8.67 -21.87 3.26
C THR A 192 7.32 -21.20 3.03
N ASP A 193 6.69 -20.61 4.04
CA ASP A 193 5.38 -19.98 3.89
C ASP A 193 5.50 -18.69 3.06
N ARG A 194 4.72 -18.63 1.98
CA ARG A 194 4.60 -17.40 1.18
C ARG A 194 3.85 -16.36 2.00
N CYS A 195 4.44 -15.20 2.18
CA CYS A 195 3.75 -14.05 2.76
C CYS A 195 2.55 -13.69 1.87
N PRO A 196 1.31 -13.70 2.40
CA PRO A 196 0.18 -13.32 1.59
C PRO A 196 0.30 -11.83 1.23
N ARG A 197 0.14 -11.55 -0.06
CA ARG A 197 0.25 -10.22 -0.66
C ARG A 197 -1.11 -9.74 -1.13
N PHE A 198 -1.38 -8.48 -0.84
CA PHE A 198 -2.63 -7.80 -1.14
C PHE A 198 -2.36 -6.53 -1.92
N LEU A 199 -3.30 -6.16 -2.77
CA LEU A 199 -3.29 -4.93 -3.53
C LEU A 199 -4.34 -3.98 -2.98
N VAL A 200 -3.97 -2.71 -2.96
CA VAL A 200 -4.87 -1.61 -2.66
C VAL A 200 -5.35 -1.03 -3.98
N VAL A 201 -6.65 -0.99 -4.18
CA VAL A 201 -7.29 -0.61 -5.43
C VAL A 201 -8.10 0.66 -5.23
N GLY A 202 -7.99 1.60 -6.15
CA GLY A 202 -8.68 2.89 -6.14
C GLY A 202 -9.08 3.35 -7.54
N ARG A 203 -9.72 4.52 -7.61
CA ARG A 203 -10.22 5.10 -8.88
C ARG A 203 -9.18 5.93 -9.64
N GLU A 204 -8.10 6.31 -8.98
CA GLU A 204 -7.09 7.22 -9.54
C GLU A 204 -5.70 6.60 -9.45
N ALA A 205 -4.88 6.88 -10.46
CA ALA A 205 -3.46 6.56 -10.44
C ALA A 205 -2.74 7.43 -9.40
N VAL A 206 -1.69 6.86 -8.80
CA VAL A 206 -0.83 7.56 -7.83
C VAL A 206 0.42 8.09 -8.53
N GLY A 207 1.04 9.12 -7.97
CA GLY A 207 2.30 9.66 -8.47
C GLY A 207 3.52 8.83 -8.03
N PRO A 208 4.73 9.17 -8.54
CA PRO A 208 5.95 8.46 -8.21
C PRO A 208 6.36 8.65 -6.74
N SER A 209 6.67 7.56 -6.05
CA SER A 209 7.23 7.56 -4.69
C SER A 209 8.75 7.46 -4.67
N GLY A 210 9.37 7.09 -5.81
CA GLY A 210 10.81 6.91 -5.99
C GLY A 210 11.29 5.47 -5.76
N ASP A 211 10.44 4.61 -5.20
CA ASP A 211 10.65 3.17 -5.15
C ASP A 211 9.28 2.49 -5.33
N ASP A 212 8.96 2.28 -6.60
CA ASP A 212 7.64 1.94 -7.09
C ASP A 212 7.66 0.60 -7.83
N LYS A 213 6.49 -0.02 -7.92
CA LYS A 213 6.18 -1.13 -8.83
C LYS A 213 5.13 -0.69 -9.83
N THR A 214 5.16 -1.29 -11.01
CA THR A 214 4.13 -1.13 -12.02
C THR A 214 3.55 -2.49 -12.39
N SER A 215 2.22 -2.55 -12.50
CA SER A 215 1.49 -3.75 -12.90
C SER A 215 0.82 -3.56 -14.24
N LEU A 216 0.95 -4.56 -15.11
CA LEU A 216 0.35 -4.60 -16.44
C LEU A 216 -0.41 -5.91 -16.64
N LEU A 217 -1.50 -5.81 -17.39
CA LEU A 217 -2.19 -6.95 -17.96
C LEU A 217 -2.02 -6.91 -19.48
N LEU A 218 -1.33 -7.90 -20.03
CA LEU A 218 -1.10 -8.02 -21.47
C LEU A 218 -2.00 -9.13 -22.03
N ILE A 219 -2.62 -8.87 -23.17
CA ILE A 219 -3.45 -9.84 -23.89
C ILE A 219 -2.88 -9.99 -25.30
N CYS A 220 -2.56 -11.21 -25.70
CA CYS A 220 -1.91 -11.48 -26.98
C CYS A 220 -2.38 -12.82 -27.54
N ARG A 221 -2.07 -13.13 -28.80
CA ARG A 221 -2.39 -14.45 -29.37
C ARG A 221 -1.41 -15.51 -28.86
N ASP A 222 -1.88 -16.74 -28.78
CA ASP A 222 -1.01 -17.89 -28.44
C ASP A 222 -0.19 -18.30 -29.67
N GLU A 223 1.00 -17.69 -29.83
CA GLU A 223 1.92 -17.99 -30.92
C GLU A 223 3.33 -18.30 -30.38
N PRO A 224 4.10 -19.20 -31.04
CA PRO A 224 5.47 -19.51 -30.61
C PRO A 224 6.36 -18.25 -30.58
N GLY A 225 7.03 -18.02 -29.45
CA GLY A 225 7.95 -16.89 -29.28
C GLY A 225 7.35 -15.66 -28.60
N VAL A 226 6.02 -15.57 -28.46
CA VAL A 226 5.34 -14.39 -27.88
C VAL A 226 5.86 -14.04 -26.49
N LEU A 227 6.07 -15.01 -25.60
CA LEU A 227 6.62 -14.72 -24.27
C LEU A 227 8.05 -14.15 -24.33
N HIS A 228 8.89 -14.66 -25.23
CA HIS A 228 10.24 -14.12 -25.40
C HIS A 228 10.18 -12.67 -25.88
N ASP A 229 9.33 -12.39 -26.86
CA ASP A 229 9.19 -11.06 -27.45
C ASP A 229 8.60 -10.06 -26.46
N LEU A 230 7.71 -10.51 -25.57
CA LEU A 230 7.18 -9.73 -24.45
C LEU A 230 8.23 -9.39 -23.39
N LEU A 231 9.14 -10.33 -23.07
CA LEU A 231 10.15 -10.13 -22.00
C LEU A 231 11.43 -9.46 -22.50
N SER A 232 11.72 -9.51 -23.80
CA SER A 232 12.91 -8.92 -24.41
C SER A 232 13.07 -7.41 -24.12
N PRO A 233 12.01 -6.58 -24.19
CA PRO A 233 12.06 -5.15 -23.85
C PRO A 233 12.47 -4.88 -22.40
N PHE A 234 12.03 -5.71 -21.45
CA PHE A 234 12.38 -5.60 -20.03
C PHE A 234 13.87 -5.90 -19.80
N HIS A 235 14.35 -7.00 -20.40
CA HIS A 235 15.74 -7.41 -20.28
C HIS A 235 16.70 -6.36 -20.86
N ARG A 236 16.41 -5.84 -22.06
CA ARG A 236 17.23 -4.80 -22.72
C ARG A 236 17.39 -3.54 -21.87
N ARG A 237 16.39 -3.21 -21.06
CA ARG A 237 16.37 -2.02 -20.20
C ARG A 237 16.78 -2.30 -18.76
N ASN A 238 17.17 -3.53 -18.44
CA ASN A 238 17.51 -3.96 -17.10
C ASN A 238 16.39 -3.67 -16.08
N ILE A 239 15.13 -3.85 -16.50
CA ILE A 239 13.96 -3.68 -15.63
C ILE A 239 13.66 -5.02 -14.95
N SER A 240 13.68 -5.03 -13.62
CA SER A 240 13.45 -6.22 -12.82
C SER A 240 11.96 -6.58 -12.79
N LEU A 241 11.63 -7.83 -13.14
CA LEU A 241 10.29 -8.39 -12.98
C LEU A 241 10.15 -8.97 -11.58
N THR A 242 9.11 -8.57 -10.86
CA THR A 242 8.80 -9.11 -9.52
C THR A 242 7.72 -10.17 -9.56
N ARG A 243 6.88 -10.19 -10.61
CA ARG A 243 5.85 -11.21 -10.82
C ARG A 243 5.57 -11.38 -12.31
N LEU A 244 5.41 -12.63 -12.72
CA LEU A 244 4.94 -12.99 -14.06
C LEU A 244 3.97 -14.16 -13.91
N GLU A 245 2.71 -13.92 -14.23
CA GLU A 245 1.69 -14.97 -14.31
C GLU A 245 1.13 -15.08 -15.72
N THR A 246 1.03 -16.31 -16.19
CA THR A 246 0.53 -16.64 -17.52
C THR A 246 -0.77 -17.40 -17.40
N ARG A 247 -1.78 -17.02 -18.20
CA ARG A 247 -3.07 -17.72 -18.26
C ARG A 247 -3.56 -17.83 -19.69
N SER A 248 -4.22 -18.94 -20.02
CA SER A 248 -5.02 -19.06 -21.23
C SER A 248 -6.40 -18.43 -21.02
N SER A 249 -6.89 -17.69 -22.00
CA SER A 249 -8.21 -17.07 -22.00
C SER A 249 -9.31 -18.09 -22.33
N GLY A 250 -9.46 -19.14 -21.53
CA GLY A 250 -10.55 -20.13 -21.66
C GLY A 250 -10.58 -20.92 -22.98
N GLU A 251 -11.57 -21.80 -23.15
CA GLU A 251 -11.63 -22.80 -24.23
C GLU A 251 -11.92 -22.25 -25.64
N HIS A 252 -12.29 -20.98 -25.80
CA HIS A 252 -12.84 -20.46 -27.07
C HIS A 252 -12.08 -19.26 -27.67
N ASP A 253 -11.11 -18.68 -26.95
CA ASP A 253 -10.28 -17.58 -27.45
C ASP A 253 -8.81 -18.01 -27.41
N TRP A 254 -8.14 -18.02 -28.57
CA TRP A 254 -6.69 -18.30 -28.73
C TRP A 254 -5.83 -17.15 -28.18
N LYS A 255 -6.24 -16.58 -27.04
CA LYS A 255 -5.62 -15.43 -26.40
C LYS A 255 -4.95 -15.86 -25.09
N MET A 256 -3.73 -15.41 -24.93
CA MET A 256 -2.92 -15.55 -23.73
C MET A 256 -2.97 -14.25 -22.94
N LEU A 257 -3.15 -14.38 -21.64
CA LEU A 257 -3.17 -13.31 -20.67
C LEU A 257 -1.88 -13.38 -19.84
N PHE A 258 -1.13 -12.28 -19.80
CA PHE A 258 0.05 -12.13 -18.98
C PHE A 258 -0.17 -11.03 -17.95
N TYR A 259 -0.06 -11.38 -16.68
CA TYR A 259 -0.02 -10.41 -15.59
C TYR A 259 1.45 -10.22 -15.19
N ILE A 260 1.93 -8.98 -15.24
CA ILE A 260 3.32 -8.65 -14.98
C ILE A 260 3.40 -7.55 -13.93
N ASP A 261 4.15 -7.81 -12.86
CA ASP A 261 4.65 -6.77 -11.94
C ASP A 261 6.14 -6.56 -12.20
N PHE A 262 6.58 -5.31 -12.24
CA PHE A 262 7.98 -4.95 -12.39
C PHE A 262 8.35 -3.69 -11.62
N GLU A 263 9.64 -3.49 -11.39
CA GLU A 263 10.15 -2.32 -10.67
C GLU A 263 10.21 -1.09 -11.57
N GLY A 264 9.72 0.04 -11.05
CA GLY A 264 9.67 1.32 -11.75
C GLY A 264 8.27 1.91 -11.78
N HIS A 265 8.20 3.22 -12.03
CA HIS A 265 6.98 4.00 -12.16
C HIS A 265 6.70 4.31 -13.64
N ARG A 266 5.43 4.46 -14.04
CA ARG A 266 5.06 4.80 -15.43
C ARG A 266 5.65 6.12 -15.95
N GLU A 267 6.09 6.99 -15.04
CA GLU A 267 6.69 8.30 -15.35
C GLU A 267 8.22 8.21 -15.45
N ASP A 268 8.82 7.05 -15.15
CA ASP A 268 10.25 6.85 -15.30
C ASP A 268 10.60 6.75 -16.80
N PRO A 269 11.69 7.42 -17.27
CA PRO A 269 12.05 7.41 -18.68
C PRO A 269 12.19 6.00 -19.28
N ALA A 270 12.81 5.08 -18.54
CA ALA A 270 12.98 3.69 -18.97
C ALA A 270 11.65 2.94 -19.12
N VAL A 271 10.67 3.24 -18.26
CA VAL A 271 9.34 2.60 -18.29
C VAL A 271 8.48 3.21 -19.39
N ILE A 272 8.58 4.52 -19.63
CA ILE A 272 7.88 5.18 -20.76
C ILE A 272 8.31 4.55 -22.09
N GLU A 273 9.62 4.38 -22.28
CA GLU A 273 10.14 3.70 -23.47
C GLU A 273 9.70 2.24 -23.57
N LEU A 274 9.68 1.52 -22.44
CA LEU A 274 9.18 0.15 -22.37
C LEU A 274 7.72 0.06 -22.81
N LEU A 275 6.84 0.90 -22.25
CA LEU A 275 5.41 0.92 -22.59
C LEU A 275 5.18 1.31 -24.05
N THR A 276 5.99 2.22 -24.59
CA THR A 276 5.93 2.62 -26.00
C THR A 276 6.31 1.46 -26.92
N GLU A 277 7.34 0.71 -26.57
CA GLU A 277 7.77 -0.47 -27.33
C GLU A 277 6.74 -1.61 -27.26
N LEU A 278 6.18 -1.88 -26.07
CA LEU A 278 5.11 -2.87 -25.90
C LEU A 278 3.85 -2.50 -26.69
N GLY A 279 3.51 -1.22 -26.78
CA GLY A 279 2.39 -0.74 -27.60
C GLY A 279 2.62 -0.86 -29.11
N GLY A 280 3.85 -1.12 -29.56
CA GLY A 280 4.18 -1.39 -30.96
C GLY A 280 4.04 -2.87 -31.36
N LEU A 281 3.84 -3.77 -30.40
CA LEU A 281 3.59 -5.19 -30.64
C LEU A 281 2.10 -5.43 -30.91
N ASP A 282 1.75 -6.57 -31.54
CA ASP A 282 0.35 -6.99 -31.74
C ASP A 282 -0.25 -7.55 -30.43
N ILE A 283 -0.28 -6.72 -29.40
CA ILE A 283 -0.75 -7.04 -28.04
C ILE A 283 -1.66 -5.93 -27.51
N GLU A 284 -2.66 -6.31 -26.71
CA GLU A 284 -3.45 -5.37 -25.93
C GLU A 284 -2.78 -5.16 -24.57
N VAL A 285 -2.40 -3.92 -24.27
CA VAL A 285 -1.76 -3.54 -23.00
C VAL A 285 -2.78 -2.81 -22.14
N LYS A 286 -3.17 -3.40 -21.01
CA LYS A 286 -3.94 -2.71 -19.97
C LYS A 286 -3.03 -2.36 -18.80
N PHE A 287 -2.87 -1.05 -18.59
CA PHE A 287 -2.17 -0.52 -17.43
C PHE A 287 -3.05 -0.66 -16.18
N LEU A 288 -2.51 -1.30 -15.13
CA LEU A 288 -3.25 -1.50 -13.88
C LEU A 288 -2.84 -0.52 -12.79
N GLY A 289 -1.64 0.04 -12.84
CA GLY A 289 -1.20 1.02 -11.84
C GLY A 289 0.31 1.03 -11.67
N SER A 290 0.84 2.17 -11.25
CA SER A 290 2.19 2.33 -10.71
C SER A 290 2.03 2.80 -9.28
N TYR A 291 2.68 2.15 -8.33
CA TYR A 291 2.39 2.34 -6.91
C TYR A 291 3.62 2.10 -6.03
N PRO A 292 3.68 2.71 -4.84
CA PRO A 292 4.81 2.51 -3.91
C PRO A 292 4.92 1.06 -3.48
N LYS A 293 6.16 0.55 -3.43
CA LYS A 293 6.45 -0.73 -2.78
C LYS A 293 6.07 -0.70 -1.30
N ALA A 294 5.70 -1.85 -0.74
CA ALA A 294 5.37 -1.97 0.68
C ALA A 294 6.55 -1.47 1.55
N VAL A 295 6.31 -0.42 2.36
CA VAL A 295 7.33 0.13 3.28
C VAL A 295 7.41 -0.64 4.59
N LEU A 296 6.30 -1.28 5.01
CA LEU A 296 6.20 -2.07 6.24
C LEU A 296 5.49 -3.39 6.00
#